data_AF-A0A7Y5G2J2-F1
#
_entry.id   AF-A0A7Y5G2J2-F1
#
_cell.length_a   1.000
_cell.length_b   1.000
_cell.length_c   1.000
_cell.angle_alpha   90.00
_cell.angle_beta   90.00
_cell.angle_gamma   90.00
#
_symmetry.space_group_name_H-M   'P 1'
#
loop_
_entity.id
_entity.type
_entity.pdbx_description
1 polymer ?
#
loop_
_entity_poly.entity_id
_entity_poly.type
_entity_poly.pdbx_seq_one_letter_code
_entity_poly.pdbx_strand_id
1 'polypeptide(L)'
;MNEQNLIEKLITESHLSVPERHALPNGVARFSVIVAQASLVLERDGWLPPGRKGISEFSGALIERLDGGYAVHECHEIGVMRFSEIETQRYSQLKAAVRAWLRIEHGESIDGIAIAWDE
;
A
#
# COMPACT_ATOMS: atom_id res chain seq x y z
N MET A 1 -21.10 -2.94 0.32
CA MET A 1 -19.68 -3.32 0.30
C MET A 1 -19.22 -3.43 1.76
N ASN A 2 -18.48 -4.48 2.14
CA ASN A 2 -17.95 -4.60 3.50
C ASN A 2 -16.61 -3.84 3.63
N GLU A 3 -16.11 -3.70 4.86
CA GLU A 3 -14.85 -3.01 5.15
C GLU A 3 -13.66 -3.63 4.40
N GLN A 4 -13.60 -4.96 4.30
CA GLN A 4 -12.51 -5.66 3.61
C GLN A 4 -12.41 -5.22 2.14
N ASN A 5 -13.52 -5.19 1.42
CA ASN A 5 -13.55 -4.78 0.02
C ASN A 5 -13.21 -3.29 -0.16
N LEU A 6 -13.63 -2.44 0.79
CA LEU A 6 -13.26 -1.02 0.79
C LEU A 6 -11.75 -0.84 1.00
N ILE A 7 -11.16 -1.60 1.93
CA ILE A 7 -9.73 -1.54 2.20
C ILE A 7 -8.92 -2.13 1.06
N GLU A 8 -9.33 -3.25 0.45
CA GLU A 8 -8.67 -3.78 -0.76
C GLU A 8 -8.65 -2.71 -1.86
N LYS A 9 -9.81 -2.12 -2.17
CA LYS A 9 -9.90 -1.03 -3.16
C LYS A 9 -8.99 0.14 -2.78
N LEU A 10 -8.98 0.54 -1.51
CA LEU A 10 -8.17 1.66 -1.04
C LEU A 10 -6.66 1.40 -1.23
N ILE A 11 -6.16 0.18 -0.98
CA ILE A 11 -4.72 -0.13 -1.12
C ILE A 11 -4.29 -0.45 -2.56
N THR A 12 -5.24 -0.75 -3.46
CA THR A 12 -4.94 -1.04 -4.87
C THR A 12 -5.17 0.17 -5.78
N GLU A 13 -6.19 0.98 -5.50
CA GLU A 13 -6.58 2.14 -6.32
C GLU A 13 -6.23 3.49 -5.68
N SER A 14 -5.83 3.50 -4.40
CA SER A 14 -5.54 4.72 -3.63
C SER A 14 -6.71 5.71 -3.59
N HIS A 15 -7.94 5.22 -3.76
CA HIS A 15 -9.13 6.06 -3.84
C HIS A 15 -10.40 5.35 -3.35
N LEU A 16 -11.20 6.08 -2.57
CA LEU A 16 -12.59 5.77 -2.27
C LEU A 16 -13.48 6.99 -2.54
N SER A 17 -14.63 6.75 -3.15
CA SER A 17 -15.67 7.76 -3.32
C SER A 17 -16.23 8.21 -1.97
N VAL A 18 -16.85 9.39 -1.92
CA VAL A 18 -17.42 9.95 -0.68
C VAL A 18 -18.35 8.95 0.05
N PRO A 19 -19.31 8.27 -0.61
CA PRO A 19 -20.15 7.28 0.06
C PRO A 19 -19.38 6.08 0.61
N GLU A 20 -18.33 5.63 -0.10
CA GLU A 20 -17.47 4.53 0.33
C GLU A 20 -16.67 4.89 1.58
N ARG A 21 -16.16 6.12 1.68
CA ARG A 21 -15.48 6.61 2.88
C ARG A 21 -16.39 6.59 4.11
N HIS A 22 -17.64 7.02 3.95
CA HIS A 22 -18.64 6.99 5.03
C HIS A 22 -19.04 5.57 5.45
N ALA A 23 -18.80 4.57 4.61
CA ALA A 23 -19.08 3.17 4.92
C ALA A 23 -17.95 2.50 5.74
N LEU A 24 -16.79 3.14 5.90
CA LEU A 24 -15.73 2.64 6.77
C LEU A 24 -16.14 2.78 8.25
N PRO A 25 -15.91 1.75 9.08
CA PRO A 25 -16.16 1.84 10.52
C PRO A 25 -15.38 3.02 11.13
N ASN A 26 -16.11 3.92 11.80
CA ASN A 26 -15.56 5.14 12.41
C ASN A 26 -14.82 6.07 11.43
N GLY A 27 -15.00 5.89 10.12
CA GLY A 27 -14.33 6.70 9.10
C GLY A 27 -12.81 6.53 9.03
N VAL A 28 -12.28 5.42 9.54
CA VAL A 28 -10.82 5.13 9.55
C VAL A 28 -10.49 3.83 8.84
N ALA A 29 -9.27 3.75 8.31
CA ALA A 29 -8.72 2.52 7.76
C ALA A 29 -7.91 1.80 8.85
N ARG A 30 -8.41 0.67 9.35
CA ARG A 30 -7.73 -0.10 10.40
C ARG A 30 -6.49 -0.79 9.85
N PHE A 31 -5.34 -0.55 10.47
CA PHE A 31 -4.06 -1.08 9.97
C PHE A 31 -4.03 -2.62 9.91
N SER A 32 -4.64 -3.30 10.89
CA SER A 32 -4.77 -4.77 10.87
C SER A 32 -5.56 -5.29 9.67
N VAL A 33 -6.61 -4.57 9.25
CA VAL A 33 -7.41 -4.91 8.06
C VAL A 33 -6.62 -4.62 6.78
N ILE A 34 -5.88 -3.51 6.73
CA ILE A 34 -4.96 -3.20 5.61
C ILE A 34 -3.94 -4.34 5.45
N VAL A 35 -3.28 -4.77 6.52
CA VAL A 35 -2.30 -5.86 6.46
C VAL A 35 -2.93 -7.16 5.97
N ALA A 36 -4.14 -7.49 6.45
CA ALA A 36 -4.85 -8.68 5.99
C ALA A 36 -5.19 -8.61 4.49
N GLN A 37 -5.70 -7.48 4.00
CA GLN A 37 -6.00 -7.34 2.56
C GLN A 37 -4.73 -7.28 1.70
N ALA A 38 -3.66 -6.64 2.19
CA ALA A 38 -2.36 -6.63 1.53
C ALA A 38 -1.81 -8.05 1.37
N SER A 39 -1.96 -8.92 2.38
CA SER A 39 -1.57 -10.34 2.28
C SER A 39 -2.29 -11.03 1.13
N LEU A 40 -3.61 -10.85 1.02
CA LEU A 40 -4.42 -11.47 -0.03
C LEU A 40 -4.01 -11.00 -1.43
N VAL A 41 -3.76 -9.70 -1.60
CA VAL A 41 -3.30 -9.14 -2.88
C VAL A 41 -1.90 -9.67 -3.23
N LEU A 42 -0.97 -9.68 -2.26
CA LEU A 42 0.38 -10.22 -2.46
C LEU A 42 0.40 -11.73 -2.69
N GLU A 43 -0.57 -12.47 -2.16
CA GLU A 43 -0.77 -13.90 -2.44
C GLU A 43 -1.24 -14.15 -3.88
N ARG A 44 -2.10 -13.28 -4.40
CA ARG A 44 -2.65 -13.39 -5.75
C ARG A 44 -1.68 -12.91 -6.82
N ASP A 45 -1.11 -11.72 -6.63
CA ASP A 45 -0.40 -10.97 -7.67
C ASP A 45 1.13 -10.87 -7.43
N GLY A 46 1.57 -11.14 -6.20
CA GLY A 46 2.98 -10.98 -5.78
C GLY A 46 3.43 -9.53 -5.58
N TRP A 47 2.61 -8.55 -5.96
CA TRP A 47 2.91 -7.12 -5.90
C TRP A 47 1.73 -6.31 -5.36
N LEU A 48 2.02 -5.25 -4.62
CA LEU A 48 1.06 -4.26 -4.15
C LEU A 48 1.58 -2.83 -4.45
N PRO A 49 0.80 -1.98 -5.13
CA PRO A 49 -0.42 -2.31 -5.88
C PRO A 49 -0.22 -3.36 -6.99
N PRO A 50 -1.26 -4.12 -7.36
CA PRO A 50 -1.15 -5.14 -8.40
C PRO A 50 -0.88 -4.52 -9.78
N GLY A 51 -0.36 -5.34 -10.71
CA GLY A 51 -0.07 -4.89 -12.08
C GLY A 51 1.19 -4.02 -12.23
N ARG A 52 1.94 -3.79 -11.15
CA ARG A 52 3.18 -3.00 -11.15
C ARG A 52 4.48 -3.80 -11.22
N LYS A 53 4.37 -5.11 -11.48
CA LYS A 53 5.53 -5.99 -11.64
C LYS A 53 6.42 -5.54 -12.80
N GLY A 54 7.71 -5.36 -12.54
CA GLY A 54 8.70 -5.05 -13.56
C GLY A 54 8.62 -3.62 -14.12
N ILE A 55 7.91 -2.71 -13.44
CA ILE A 55 7.93 -1.30 -13.79
C ILE A 55 9.30 -0.72 -13.42
N SER A 56 9.98 -0.15 -14.42
CA SER A 56 11.27 0.51 -14.24
C SER A 56 11.15 1.98 -13.83
N GLU A 57 9.97 2.59 -14.00
CA GLU A 57 9.71 4.01 -13.75
C GLU A 57 8.39 4.18 -12.99
N PHE A 58 8.46 4.56 -11.73
CA PHE A 58 7.32 4.91 -10.90
C PHE A 58 7.71 5.99 -9.91
N SER A 59 6.70 6.67 -9.35
CA SER A 59 6.86 7.55 -8.19
C SER A 59 6.07 6.94 -7.03
N GLY A 60 6.65 6.97 -5.84
CA GLY A 60 6.10 6.39 -4.63
C GLY A 60 6.76 5.07 -4.23
N ALA A 61 5.98 4.15 -3.65
CA ALA A 61 6.43 2.87 -3.17
C ALA A 61 5.58 1.68 -3.61
N LEU A 62 6.22 0.52 -3.74
CA LEU A 62 5.63 -0.77 -4.08
C LEU A 62 6.07 -1.83 -3.06
N ILE A 63 5.21 -2.82 -2.80
CA ILE A 63 5.59 -4.04 -2.06
C ILE A 63 5.69 -5.20 -3.05
N GLU A 64 6.82 -5.90 -3.03
CA GLU A 64 7.01 -7.19 -3.67
C GLU A 64 7.03 -8.30 -2.61
N ARG A 65 6.35 -9.41 -2.92
CA ARG A 65 6.48 -10.66 -2.16
C ARG A 65 7.68 -11.46 -2.69
N LEU A 66 8.55 -11.86 -1.77
CA LEU A 66 9.73 -12.68 -2.05
C LEU A 66 9.58 -14.07 -1.42
N ASP A 67 10.43 -15.00 -1.83
CA ASP A 67 10.59 -16.29 -1.15
C ASP A 67 11.14 -16.05 0.27
N GLY A 68 10.24 -16.12 1.26
CA GLY A 68 10.58 -15.96 2.68
C GLY A 68 10.54 -14.52 3.22
N GLY A 69 9.97 -13.56 2.48
CA GLY A 69 9.83 -12.19 2.98
C GLY A 69 9.18 -11.24 2.00
N TYR A 70 9.48 -9.95 2.17
CA TYR A 70 8.93 -8.85 1.38
C TYR A 70 10.02 -7.83 1.07
N ALA A 71 9.90 -7.16 -0.06
CA ALA A 71 10.68 -5.98 -0.38
C ALA A 71 9.74 -4.78 -0.56
N VAL A 72 10.16 -3.62 -0.06
CA VAL A 72 9.54 -2.33 -0.38
C VAL A 72 10.49 -1.61 -1.32
N HIS A 73 10.00 -1.26 -2.50
CA HIS A 73 10.73 -0.50 -3.50
C HIS A 73 10.22 0.92 -3.49
N GLU A 74 11.12 1.89 -3.45
CA GLU A 74 10.82 3.32 -3.37
C GLU A 74 11.52 4.06 -4.50
N CYS A 75 10.81 4.97 -5.14
CA CYS A 75 11.32 5.77 -6.23
C CYS A 75 10.59 7.12 -6.24
N HIS A 76 11.29 8.21 -6.52
CA HIS A 76 10.71 9.55 -6.48
C HIS A 76 10.90 10.27 -7.80
N GLU A 77 9.89 11.02 -8.23
CA GLU A 77 10.06 11.99 -9.32
C GLU A 77 10.89 13.19 -8.83
N ILE A 78 12.09 13.34 -9.36
CA ILE A 78 13.07 14.40 -9.02
C ILE A 78 13.12 15.53 -10.06
N GLY A 79 12.21 15.49 -11.02
CA GLY A 79 12.03 16.46 -12.11
C GLY A 79 11.06 15.90 -13.13
N VAL A 80 10.61 16.72 -14.08
CA VAL A 80 9.60 16.31 -15.07
C VAL A 80 10.01 15.02 -15.78
N MET A 81 9.30 13.93 -15.53
CA MET A 81 9.58 12.59 -16.09
C MET A 81 11.01 12.08 -15.78
N ARG A 82 11.60 12.54 -14.67
CA ARG A 82 12.91 12.09 -14.18
C ARG A 82 12.73 11.46 -12.82
N PHE A 83 13.10 10.20 -12.72
CA PHE A 83 12.99 9.43 -11.50
C PHE A 83 14.35 9.24 -10.82
N SER A 84 14.34 9.10 -9.49
CA SER A 84 15.52 8.71 -8.72
C SER A 84 15.93 7.27 -9.03
N GLU A 85 17.05 6.83 -8.45
CA GLU A 85 17.30 5.40 -8.35
C GLU A 85 16.22 4.74 -7.49
N ILE A 86 15.93 3.47 -7.77
CA ILE A 86 15.01 2.68 -6.96
C ILE A 86 15.75 2.20 -5.72
N GLU A 87 15.34 2.68 -4.56
CA GLU A 87 15.79 2.17 -3.28
C GLU A 87 14.95 0.94 -2.91
N THR A 88 15.56 -0.08 -2.31
CA THR A 88 14.86 -1.31 -1.93
C THR A 88 15.23 -1.75 -0.53
N GLN A 89 14.22 -1.88 0.33
CA GLN A 89 14.39 -2.36 1.69
C GLN A 89 13.66 -3.69 1.90
N ARG A 90 14.34 -4.67 2.52
CA ARG A 90 13.79 -6.00 2.79
C ARG A 90 13.22 -6.12 4.19
N TYR A 91 12.14 -6.88 4.29
CA TYR A 91 11.39 -7.14 5.52
C TYR A 91 11.08 -8.63 5.65
N SER A 92 11.24 -9.18 6.84
CA SER A 92 10.84 -10.56 7.15
C SER A 92 9.37 -10.69 7.56
N GLN A 93 8.69 -9.57 7.81
CA GLN A 93 7.32 -9.52 8.33
C GLN A 93 6.47 -8.60 7.47
N LEU A 94 5.29 -9.07 7.04
CA LEU A 94 4.37 -8.29 6.21
C LEU A 94 3.93 -7.00 6.91
N LYS A 95 3.61 -7.06 8.21
CA LYS A 95 3.21 -5.90 9.01
C LYS A 95 4.25 -4.77 8.92
N ALA A 96 5.53 -5.10 8.95
CA ALA A 96 6.61 -4.12 8.85
C ALA A 96 6.72 -3.53 7.43
N ALA A 97 6.63 -4.38 6.39
CA ALA A 97 6.65 -3.94 5.00
C ALA A 97 5.47 -3.00 4.66
N VAL A 98 4.25 -3.38 5.05
CA VAL A 98 3.04 -2.56 4.81
C VAL A 98 3.13 -1.23 5.55
N ARG A 99 3.63 -1.21 6.80
CA ARG A 99 3.83 0.04 7.53
C ARG A 99 4.83 0.97 6.82
N ALA A 100 5.94 0.44 6.31
CA ALA A 100 6.92 1.22 5.58
C ALA A 100 6.35 1.77 4.27
N TRP A 101 5.71 0.90 3.48
CA TRP A 101 5.05 1.26 2.24
C TRP A 101 4.01 2.38 2.43
N LEU A 102 3.11 2.25 3.41
CA LEU A 102 2.10 3.27 3.72
C LEU A 102 2.73 4.62 4.07
N ARG A 103 3.82 4.62 4.85
CA ARG A 103 4.49 5.87 5.23
C ARG A 103 5.14 6.58 4.06
N ILE A 104 5.70 5.83 3.11
CA ILE A 104 6.32 6.39 1.91
C ILE A 104 5.24 6.89 0.94
N GLU A 105 4.24 6.05 0.64
CA GLU A 105 3.23 6.32 -0.39
C GLU A 105 2.16 7.32 0.06
N HIS A 106 1.76 7.25 1.33
CA HIS A 106 0.55 7.91 1.84
C HIS A 106 0.78 8.70 3.14
N GLY A 107 1.94 8.58 3.77
CA GLY A 107 2.20 9.18 5.09
C GLY A 107 1.29 8.59 6.16
N GLU A 108 0.42 9.42 6.73
CA GLU A 108 -0.49 9.06 7.84
C GLU A 108 -1.95 8.81 7.40
N SER A 109 -2.27 9.00 6.11
CA SER A 109 -3.63 8.85 5.59
C SER A 109 -3.65 8.44 4.12
N ILE A 110 -4.53 7.52 3.74
CA ILE A 110 -4.76 7.16 2.33
C ILE A 110 -6.01 7.86 1.84
N ASP A 111 -5.91 8.65 0.77
CA ASP A 111 -7.04 9.39 0.20
C ASP A 111 -7.75 10.30 1.25
N GLY A 112 -7.00 10.84 2.22
CA GLY A 112 -7.53 11.65 3.32
C GLY A 112 -8.26 10.86 4.43
N ILE A 113 -8.21 9.52 4.38
CA ILE A 113 -8.75 8.62 5.41
C ILE A 113 -7.61 8.29 6.38
N ALA A 114 -7.80 8.61 7.66
CA ALA A 114 -6.79 8.35 8.67
C ALA A 114 -6.56 6.84 8.86
N ILE A 115 -5.29 6.46 9.05
CA ILE A 115 -4.92 5.08 9.35
C ILE A 115 -4.92 4.90 10.87
N ALA A 116 -5.73 3.95 11.35
CA ALA A 116 -5.71 3.55 12.75
C ALA A 116 -4.58 2.53 12.95
N TRP A 117 -3.42 3.03 13.41
CA TRP A 117 -2.19 2.26 13.61
C TRP A 117 -2.18 1.36 14.84
N ASP A 118 -3.20 1.49 15.71
CA ASP A 118 -3.33 0.79 16.98
C ASP A 118 -3.27 -0.73 16.79
N GLU A 119 -2.54 -1.40 17.68
CA GLU A 119 -2.22 -2.84 17.64
C GLU A 119 -3.38 -3.76 18.05
#